data_AF-A0A0M6WFS1-F1
#
_entry.id   AF-A0A0M6WFS1-F1
#
_cell.length_a   1.000
_cell.length_b   1.000
_cell.length_c   1.000
_cell.angle_alpha   90.00
_cell.angle_beta   90.00
_cell.angle_gamma   90.00
#
_symmetry.space_group_name_H-M   'P 1'
#
loop_
_entity.id
_entity.type
_entity.pdbx_description
1 polymer ?
#
loop_
_entity_poly.entity_id
_entity_poly.type
_entity_poly.pdbx_seq_one_letter_code
_entity_poly.pdbx_strand_id
1 'polypeptide(L)'
;MKFMHISDVHLGVKPDAGKAWSEKRAQDIWDSFAEMIEIAAEESPDFLLISGDLFHKQPLKRELKEVCGLFARIPQTKVLLMAGNHDYIQQNSFYRTCEWPENVCFFPREEVMCFDFPEQNTTVYGLSYWHREIRQALYDEVFPKNTDRINILLAHGGDERHIPFSVEKILRHGFDYMAAGHIHKGGQLVQGRAVMAGALEPTDCNDTGAHGYWIGDIGKTYCEVSFYPVRKCEYCHEAVEVTPGTTGYDVMQQIKELLAERPAYQYFRICLQGYKDPDVIFDLNKLSNLERIVDVTEQLRPDYDYDKLLAEHENSLLGAYIAAMQKKRQDPVAAKALEYGVSALLGHEICR
;
A
#
# COMPACT_ATOMS: atom_id res chain seq x y z
N MET A 1 -18.33 18.45 13.66
CA MET A 1 -16.93 18.56 14.11
C MET A 1 -16.10 17.95 13.01
N LYS A 2 -15.18 18.73 12.47
CA LYS A 2 -14.43 18.34 11.28
C LYS A 2 -13.11 17.70 11.67
N PHE A 3 -12.75 16.60 11.01
CA PHE A 3 -11.47 15.95 11.24
C PHE A 3 -10.82 15.51 9.94
N MET A 4 -9.49 15.41 9.98
CA MET A 4 -8.68 14.69 9.00
C MET A 4 -8.17 13.41 9.63
N HIS A 5 -8.09 12.34 8.86
CA HIS A 5 -7.62 11.03 9.32
C HIS A 5 -6.60 10.44 8.33
N ILE A 6 -5.41 10.15 8.86
CA ILE A 6 -4.30 9.52 8.16
C ILE A 6 -3.69 8.40 9.01
N SER A 7 -2.93 7.54 8.34
CA SER A 7 -2.10 6.51 8.96
C SER A 7 -0.96 6.13 8.03
N ASP A 8 -0.02 5.32 8.51
CA ASP A 8 0.92 4.56 7.68
C ASP A 8 1.66 5.48 6.67
N VAL A 9 2.13 6.63 7.15
CA VAL A 9 2.86 7.61 6.31
C VAL A 9 4.26 7.08 6.00
N HIS A 10 4.86 6.35 6.93
CA HIS A 10 6.18 5.73 6.80
C HIS A 10 7.28 6.70 6.33
N LEU A 11 7.34 7.89 6.92
CA LEU A 11 8.42 8.86 6.67
C LEU A 11 9.80 8.16 6.79
N GLY A 12 10.63 8.34 5.76
CA GLY A 12 11.97 7.74 5.66
C GLY A 12 12.04 6.37 4.95
N VAL A 13 10.92 5.80 4.47
CA VAL A 13 10.94 4.62 3.60
C VAL A 13 11.51 4.96 2.21
N LYS A 14 12.11 3.96 1.56
CA LYS A 14 12.58 4.02 0.16
C LYS A 14 11.90 2.91 -0.64
N PRO A 15 10.70 3.14 -1.20
CA PRO A 15 9.90 2.10 -1.85
C PRO A 15 10.63 1.44 -3.03
N ASP A 16 11.31 2.27 -3.83
CA ASP A 16 11.95 1.83 -5.08
C ASP A 16 13.48 1.73 -4.96
N ALA A 17 13.98 1.15 -3.87
CA ALA A 17 15.42 1.03 -3.62
C ALA A 17 16.14 0.37 -4.83
N GLY A 18 17.18 1.05 -5.34
CA GLY A 18 17.95 0.60 -6.50
C GLY A 18 17.48 1.16 -7.86
N LYS A 19 16.30 1.81 -7.92
CA LYS A 19 15.86 2.55 -9.11
C LYS A 19 16.44 3.96 -9.14
N ALA A 20 16.56 4.54 -10.34
CA ALA A 20 17.09 5.89 -10.54
C ALA A 20 16.27 6.98 -9.83
N TRP A 21 14.97 6.74 -9.61
CA TRP A 21 14.04 7.65 -8.94
C TRP A 21 13.84 7.36 -7.45
N SER A 22 14.63 6.44 -6.85
CA SER A 22 14.44 6.02 -5.44
C SER A 22 14.46 7.18 -4.45
N GLU A 23 15.41 8.12 -4.59
CA GLU A 23 15.48 9.29 -3.71
C GLU A 23 14.30 10.24 -3.91
N LYS A 24 13.84 10.40 -5.16
CA LYS A 24 12.63 11.18 -5.45
C LYS A 24 11.42 10.57 -4.73
N ARG A 25 11.25 9.24 -4.78
CA ARG A 25 10.13 8.57 -4.10
C ARG A 25 10.18 8.73 -2.58
N ALA A 26 11.36 8.66 -1.98
CA ALA A 26 11.51 8.93 -0.55
C ALA A 26 11.13 10.38 -0.19
N GLN A 27 11.47 11.33 -1.06
CA GLN A 27 11.11 12.74 -0.88
C GLN A 27 9.63 13.01 -1.14
N ASP A 28 9.02 12.37 -2.14
CA ASP A 28 7.59 12.51 -2.47
C ASP A 28 6.70 12.18 -1.27
N ILE A 29 7.09 11.24 -0.41
CA ILE A 29 6.35 10.88 0.81
C ILE A 29 6.41 12.02 1.84
N TRP A 30 7.59 12.63 2.03
CA TRP A 30 7.74 13.83 2.86
C TRP A 30 6.94 15.00 2.31
N ASP A 31 7.00 15.23 1.00
CA ASP A 31 6.28 16.30 0.31
C ASP A 31 4.76 16.10 0.41
N SER A 32 4.28 14.85 0.30
CA SER A 32 2.86 14.50 0.46
C SER A 32 2.36 14.77 1.87
N PHE A 33 3.17 14.43 2.87
CA PHE A 33 2.84 14.74 4.26
C PHE A 33 2.80 16.25 4.49
N ALA A 34 3.78 17.00 3.99
CA ALA A 34 3.81 18.45 4.09
C ALA A 34 2.62 19.11 3.37
N GLU A 35 2.29 18.68 2.15
CA GLU A 35 1.14 19.17 1.37
C GLU A 35 -0.18 18.89 2.09
N MET A 36 -0.34 17.71 2.69
CA MET A 36 -1.53 17.39 3.50
C MET A 36 -1.64 18.30 4.74
N ILE A 37 -0.52 18.66 5.37
CA ILE A 37 -0.52 19.64 6.47
C ILE A 37 -0.88 21.05 5.98
N GLU A 38 -0.48 21.44 4.77
CA GLU A 38 -0.91 22.71 4.16
C GLU A 38 -2.41 22.71 3.88
N ILE A 39 -2.95 21.60 3.38
CA ILE A 39 -4.41 21.41 3.22
C ILE A 39 -5.10 21.48 4.58
N ALA A 40 -4.55 20.87 5.63
CA ALA A 40 -5.10 20.98 6.98
C ALA A 40 -5.11 22.44 7.48
N ALA A 41 -4.11 23.25 7.13
CA ALA A 41 -4.09 24.66 7.47
C ALA A 41 -5.23 25.44 6.78
N GLU A 42 -5.52 25.12 5.51
CA GLU A 42 -6.61 25.73 4.74
C GLU A 42 -7.99 25.27 5.22
N GLU A 43 -8.16 23.96 5.38
CA GLU A 43 -9.42 23.31 5.75
C GLU A 43 -9.77 23.51 7.24
N SER A 44 -8.77 23.87 8.06
CA SER A 44 -8.87 24.13 9.51
C SER A 44 -9.72 23.11 10.26
N PRO A 45 -9.41 21.79 10.17
CA PRO A 45 -10.16 20.78 10.91
C PRO A 45 -9.95 20.97 12.42
N ASP A 46 -10.94 20.57 13.22
CA ASP A 46 -10.78 20.52 14.67
C ASP A 46 -9.64 19.56 15.03
N PHE A 47 -9.62 18.37 14.39
CA PHE A 47 -8.68 17.29 14.67
C PHE A 47 -7.94 16.77 13.44
N LEU A 48 -6.65 16.48 13.62
CA LEU A 48 -5.86 15.62 12.74
C LEU A 48 -5.56 14.32 13.48
N LEU A 49 -6.16 13.22 13.04
CA LEU A 49 -6.03 11.89 13.62
C LEU A 49 -4.92 11.12 12.88
N ILE A 50 -3.87 10.72 13.60
CA ILE A 50 -2.74 9.96 13.06
C ILE A 50 -2.64 8.62 13.80
N SER A 51 -3.19 7.57 13.18
CA SER A 51 -3.38 6.25 13.79
C SER A 51 -2.17 5.32 13.60
N GLY A 52 -0.96 5.81 13.86
CA GLY A 52 0.27 5.00 13.87
C GLY A 52 1.08 5.03 12.58
N ASP A 53 2.29 4.45 12.66
CA ASP A 53 3.28 4.33 11.58
C ASP A 53 3.53 5.63 10.80
N LEU A 54 3.73 6.72 11.55
CA LEU A 54 4.15 7.99 10.97
C LEU A 54 5.55 7.87 10.37
N PHE A 55 6.44 7.09 10.99
CA PHE A 55 7.77 6.81 10.48
C PHE A 55 7.95 5.35 10.11
N HIS A 56 8.79 5.09 9.10
CA HIS A 56 9.04 3.72 8.66
C HIS A 56 9.84 2.87 9.66
N LYS A 57 10.61 3.55 10.51
CA LYS A 57 11.47 3.00 11.57
C LYS A 57 11.49 4.00 12.73
N GLN A 58 12.23 3.68 13.79
CA GLN A 58 12.50 4.63 14.86
C GLN A 58 12.98 5.97 14.29
N PRO A 59 12.25 7.08 14.55
CA PRO A 59 12.57 8.35 13.92
C PRO A 59 13.89 8.90 14.43
N LEU A 60 14.62 9.57 13.57
CA LEU A 60 15.77 10.39 13.97
C LEU A 60 15.28 11.68 14.62
N LYS A 61 16.08 12.25 15.54
CA LYS A 61 15.78 13.55 16.17
C LYS A 61 15.50 14.68 15.15
N ARG A 62 16.20 14.67 14.01
CA ARG A 62 15.97 15.65 12.92
C ARG A 62 14.61 15.50 12.24
N GLU A 63 14.14 14.26 12.09
CA GLU A 63 12.87 13.96 11.43
C GLU A 63 11.70 14.34 12.33
N LEU A 64 11.79 14.04 13.64
CA LEU A 64 10.83 14.55 14.62
C LEU A 64 10.79 16.07 14.67
N LYS A 65 11.95 16.74 14.60
CA LYS A 65 12.00 18.21 14.57
C LYS A 65 11.26 18.77 13.35
N GLU A 66 11.40 18.15 12.19
CA GLU A 66 10.68 18.54 10.97
C GLU A 66 9.17 18.36 11.13
N VAL A 67 8.74 17.18 11.61
CA VAL A 67 7.33 16.89 11.88
C VAL A 67 6.73 17.86 12.91
N CYS A 68 7.45 18.18 13.99
CA CYS A 68 7.01 19.21 14.94
C CYS A 68 6.86 20.58 14.28
N GLY A 69 7.76 20.94 13.36
CA GLY A 69 7.67 22.17 12.58
C GLY A 69 6.41 22.20 11.71
N LEU A 70 6.08 21.09 11.06
CA LEU A 70 4.85 20.94 10.28
C LEU A 70 3.60 21.05 11.16
N PHE A 71 3.53 20.33 12.28
CA PHE A 71 2.38 20.41 13.20
C PHE A 71 2.20 21.82 13.80
N ALA A 72 3.29 22.55 14.05
CA ALA A 72 3.21 23.92 14.55
C ALA A 72 2.61 24.92 13.54
N ARG A 73 2.53 24.56 12.23
CA ARG A 73 1.87 25.39 11.21
C ARG A 73 0.34 25.34 11.25
N ILE A 74 -0.24 24.39 12.00
CA ILE A 74 -1.68 24.21 12.17
C ILE A 74 -2.10 24.37 13.65
N PRO A 75 -1.82 25.52 14.29
CA PRO A 75 -1.96 25.66 15.75
C PRO A 75 -3.41 25.53 16.25
N GLN A 76 -4.41 25.73 15.38
CA GLN A 76 -5.84 25.61 15.72
C GLN A 76 -6.35 24.17 15.65
N THR A 77 -5.64 23.28 14.96
CA THR A 77 -5.99 21.87 14.82
C THR A 77 -5.29 21.06 15.92
N LYS A 78 -6.05 20.25 16.67
CA LYS A 78 -5.45 19.28 17.61
C LYS A 78 -4.96 18.05 16.86
N VAL A 79 -3.67 17.78 16.95
CA VAL A 79 -3.05 16.61 16.32
C VAL A 79 -3.02 15.46 17.33
N LEU A 80 -3.79 14.41 17.08
CA LEU A 80 -3.86 13.24 17.94
C LEU A 80 -2.99 12.15 17.31
N LEU A 81 -1.89 11.82 17.98
CA LEU A 81 -0.82 10.99 17.41
C LEU A 81 -0.51 9.80 18.31
N MET A 82 -0.51 8.60 17.73
CA MET A 82 0.04 7.39 18.34
C MET A 82 1.18 6.81 17.50
N ALA A 83 2.04 6.00 18.13
CA ALA A 83 3.03 5.18 17.45
C ALA A 83 2.43 3.81 17.06
N GLY A 84 2.77 3.33 15.88
CA GLY A 84 2.38 2.03 15.35
C GLY A 84 3.49 0.98 15.50
N ASN A 85 3.37 -0.16 14.81
CA ASN A 85 4.28 -1.27 14.98
C ASN A 85 5.67 -1.05 14.33
N HIS A 86 5.82 -0.13 13.37
CA HIS A 86 7.11 0.20 12.77
C HIS A 86 7.91 1.21 13.59
N ASP A 87 7.23 2.20 14.18
CA ASP A 87 7.81 3.29 14.95
C ASP A 87 7.58 3.17 16.48
N TYR A 88 7.20 1.97 16.94
CA TYR A 88 6.96 1.62 18.35
C TYR A 88 7.98 2.19 19.35
N ILE A 89 7.53 2.62 20.52
CA ILE A 89 8.34 3.40 21.46
C ILE A 89 9.36 2.52 22.20
N GLN A 90 10.55 2.38 21.60
CA GLN A 90 11.70 1.71 22.23
C GLN A 90 12.30 2.53 23.38
N GLN A 91 13.08 1.91 24.25
CA GLN A 91 13.69 2.57 25.43
C GLN A 91 14.49 3.85 25.07
N ASN A 92 15.18 3.84 23.93
CA ASN A 92 15.99 4.94 23.40
C ASN A 92 15.28 5.75 22.30
N SER A 93 13.97 5.55 22.10
CA SER A 93 13.19 6.27 21.10
C SER A 93 13.14 7.76 21.40
N PHE A 94 13.35 8.59 20.38
CA PHE A 94 13.25 10.04 20.52
C PHE A 94 11.81 10.53 20.78
N TYR A 95 10.79 9.70 20.57
CA TYR A 95 9.43 10.00 21.03
C TYR A 95 9.35 10.28 22.52
N ARG A 96 10.18 9.63 23.34
CA ARG A 96 10.18 9.76 24.81
C ARG A 96 10.76 11.09 25.29
N THR A 97 11.53 11.77 24.45
CA THR A 97 12.21 13.03 24.76
C THR A 97 11.80 14.16 23.83
N CYS A 98 10.83 13.92 22.94
CA CYS A 98 10.31 14.91 22.02
C CYS A 98 9.48 15.94 22.79
N GLU A 99 9.83 17.21 22.62
CA GLU A 99 8.99 18.34 23.04
C GLU A 99 7.99 18.62 21.91
N TRP A 100 6.78 18.10 22.08
CA TRP A 100 5.71 18.27 21.12
C TRP A 100 5.16 19.70 21.14
N PRO A 101 4.77 20.27 19.98
CA PRO A 101 4.01 21.52 19.92
C PRO A 101 2.72 21.44 20.76
N GLU A 102 2.25 22.59 21.27
CA GLU A 102 1.08 22.66 22.18
C GLU A 102 -0.22 22.07 21.60
N ASN A 103 -0.35 22.05 20.28
CA ASN A 103 -1.51 21.50 19.59
C ASN A 103 -1.45 19.97 19.40
N VAL A 104 -0.34 19.32 19.78
CA VAL A 104 -0.18 17.86 19.63
C VAL A 104 -0.51 17.15 20.94
N CYS A 105 -1.42 16.17 20.89
CA CYS A 105 -1.68 15.23 21.98
C CYS A 105 -1.17 13.84 21.59
N PHE A 106 0.02 13.51 22.09
CA PHE A 106 0.69 12.23 21.84
C PHE A 106 0.28 11.18 22.87
N PHE A 107 -0.09 9.98 22.42
CA PHE A 107 -0.34 8.82 23.28
C PHE A 107 0.99 8.13 23.61
N PRO A 108 1.53 8.17 24.84
CA PRO A 108 2.90 7.72 25.10
C PRO A 108 3.00 6.29 25.64
N ARG A 109 1.91 5.54 25.77
CA ARG A 109 1.84 4.26 26.53
C ARG A 109 1.17 3.15 25.73
N GLU A 110 1.59 1.91 25.96
CA GLU A 110 0.89 0.69 25.52
C GLU A 110 -0.29 0.36 26.46
N GLU A 111 -1.11 1.37 26.74
CA GLU A 111 -2.32 1.28 27.57
C GLU A 111 -3.31 2.31 27.03
N VAL A 112 -4.57 1.91 26.87
CA VAL A 112 -5.61 2.80 26.34
C VAL A 112 -5.84 3.94 27.31
N MET A 113 -5.58 5.17 26.85
CA MET A 113 -5.88 6.41 27.55
C MET A 113 -6.71 7.32 26.64
N CYS A 114 -7.11 8.49 27.15
CA CYS A 114 -7.93 9.41 26.39
C CYS A 114 -7.56 10.88 26.64
N PHE A 115 -7.86 11.71 25.65
CA PHE A 115 -7.86 13.17 25.75
C PHE A 115 -9.29 13.69 25.60
N ASP A 116 -9.68 14.60 26.48
CA ASP A 116 -10.99 15.23 26.48
C ASP A 116 -10.92 16.62 25.84
N PHE A 117 -11.86 16.91 24.96
CA PHE A 117 -12.02 18.18 24.26
C PHE A 117 -13.43 18.73 24.51
N PRO A 118 -13.64 19.47 25.62
CA PRO A 118 -14.96 19.96 26.01
C PRO A 118 -15.60 20.89 24.96
N GLU A 119 -14.81 21.71 24.27
CA GLU A 119 -15.31 22.65 23.25
C GLU A 119 -15.95 21.92 22.06
N GLN A 120 -15.36 20.80 21.64
CA GLN A 120 -15.88 19.93 20.57
C GLN A 120 -16.91 18.91 21.07
N ASN A 121 -17.14 18.80 22.38
CA ASN A 121 -17.90 17.72 23.02
C ASN A 121 -17.37 16.32 22.63
N THR A 122 -16.05 16.16 22.57
CA THR A 122 -15.40 14.96 22.05
C THR A 122 -14.37 14.40 23.03
N THR A 123 -14.28 13.07 23.11
CA THR A 123 -13.19 12.35 23.77
C THR A 123 -12.53 11.42 22.76
N VAL A 124 -11.20 11.48 22.69
CA VAL A 124 -10.38 10.67 21.77
C VAL A 124 -9.54 9.69 22.57
N TYR A 125 -9.66 8.40 22.24
CA TYR A 125 -9.00 7.29 22.92
C TYR A 125 -7.90 6.72 22.04
N GLY A 126 -6.84 6.21 22.65
CA GLY A 126 -5.74 5.59 21.91
C GLY A 126 -4.68 5.03 22.85
N LEU A 127 -3.76 4.28 22.27
CA LEU A 127 -2.53 3.79 22.91
C LEU A 127 -1.41 3.86 21.86
N SER A 128 -0.16 3.64 22.26
CA SER A 128 0.97 3.49 21.34
C SER A 128 1.63 2.13 21.52
N TYR A 129 2.18 1.59 20.44
CA TYR A 129 2.97 0.36 20.49
C TYR A 129 4.28 0.60 21.25
N TRP A 130 4.62 -0.31 22.17
CA TRP A 130 5.95 -0.40 22.80
C TRP A 130 6.68 -1.68 22.38
N HIS A 131 5.96 -2.60 21.75
CA HIS A 131 6.47 -3.80 21.13
C HIS A 131 6.04 -3.85 19.68
N ARG A 132 6.83 -4.52 18.83
CA ARG A 132 6.50 -4.66 17.41
C ARG A 132 5.27 -5.53 17.16
N GLU A 133 5.08 -6.59 17.96
CA GLU A 133 3.91 -7.46 17.89
C GLU A 133 3.16 -7.39 19.24
N ILE A 134 1.84 -7.23 19.19
CA ILE A 134 0.93 -7.26 20.34
C ILE A 134 -0.25 -8.14 19.91
N ARG A 135 -0.39 -9.33 20.50
CA ARG A 135 -1.38 -10.33 20.07
C ARG A 135 -2.70 -10.23 20.83
N GLN A 136 -2.75 -9.40 21.86
CA GLN A 136 -3.92 -9.17 22.69
C GLN A 136 -4.87 -8.18 21.99
N ALA A 137 -6.17 -8.45 22.06
CA ALA A 137 -7.21 -7.58 21.52
C ALA A 137 -7.49 -6.38 22.45
N LEU A 138 -6.52 -5.48 22.58
CA LEU A 138 -6.54 -4.39 23.57
C LEU A 138 -7.71 -3.41 23.38
N TYR A 139 -8.24 -3.27 22.16
CA TYR A 139 -9.35 -2.36 21.85
C TYR A 139 -10.73 -2.96 22.17
N ASP A 140 -10.87 -4.29 22.17
CA ASP A 140 -12.17 -4.98 22.24
C ASP A 140 -12.91 -4.75 23.56
N GLU A 141 -12.17 -4.50 24.64
CA GLU A 141 -12.72 -4.35 26.00
C GLU A 141 -12.69 -2.88 26.48
N VAL A 142 -12.54 -1.94 25.55
CA VAL A 142 -12.54 -0.50 25.85
C VAL A 142 -13.97 0.04 25.82
N PHE A 143 -14.32 0.81 26.85
CA PHE A 143 -15.60 1.49 26.96
C PHE A 143 -15.40 3.01 27.03
N PRO A 144 -16.15 3.80 26.27
CA PRO A 144 -16.21 5.24 26.46
C PRO A 144 -16.60 5.63 27.88
N LYS A 145 -15.87 6.58 28.47
CA LYS A 145 -16.13 7.08 29.83
C LYS A 145 -17.42 7.90 29.93
N ASN A 146 -17.79 8.59 28.85
CA ASN A 146 -19.00 9.39 28.77
C ASN A 146 -19.62 9.22 27.37
N THR A 147 -20.75 8.52 27.32
CA THR A 147 -21.46 8.23 26.08
C THR A 147 -22.23 9.42 25.50
N ASP A 148 -22.38 10.52 26.24
CA ASP A 148 -23.04 11.75 25.75
C ASP A 148 -22.11 12.61 24.88
N ARG A 149 -20.80 12.30 24.91
CA ARG A 149 -19.79 12.90 24.04
C ARG A 149 -19.68 12.14 22.72
N ILE A 150 -19.09 12.77 21.73
CA ILE A 150 -18.54 12.07 20.57
C ILE A 150 -17.32 11.29 21.05
N ASN A 151 -17.25 9.99 20.80
CA ASN A 151 -16.16 9.12 21.21
C ASN A 151 -15.46 8.55 19.99
N ILE A 152 -14.18 8.90 19.85
CA ILE A 152 -13.33 8.47 18.74
C ILE A 152 -12.26 7.53 19.28
N LEU A 153 -12.08 6.37 18.66
CA LEU A 153 -10.96 5.48 18.93
C LEU A 153 -9.90 5.60 17.83
N LEU A 154 -8.68 5.99 18.19
CA LEU A 154 -7.49 5.76 17.38
C LEU A 154 -7.00 4.34 17.62
N ALA A 155 -6.84 3.59 16.54
CA ALA A 155 -6.41 2.20 16.58
C ALA A 155 -5.36 1.96 15.49
N HIS A 156 -4.34 1.19 15.82
CA HIS A 156 -3.40 0.66 14.84
C HIS A 156 -3.33 -0.85 15.02
N GLY A 157 -3.56 -1.61 13.95
CA GLY A 157 -3.59 -3.07 13.98
C GLY A 157 -4.75 -3.67 13.19
N GLY A 158 -5.19 -4.86 13.60
CA GLY A 158 -6.34 -5.58 13.02
C GLY A 158 -6.02 -6.99 12.53
N ASP A 159 -4.75 -7.40 12.56
CA ASP A 159 -4.33 -8.78 12.30
C ASP A 159 -3.98 -9.54 13.60
N GLU A 160 -3.66 -10.83 13.49
CA GLU A 160 -3.37 -11.70 14.64
C GLU A 160 -2.11 -11.31 15.43
N ARG A 161 -1.20 -10.53 14.83
CA ARG A 161 0.09 -10.14 15.41
C ARG A 161 0.12 -8.69 15.87
N HIS A 162 -0.76 -7.86 15.35
CA HIS A 162 -0.80 -6.43 15.58
C HIS A 162 -2.21 -6.04 16.04
N ILE A 163 -2.44 -6.13 17.36
CA ILE A 163 -3.69 -5.85 18.08
C ILE A 163 -4.93 -6.25 17.27
N PRO A 164 -5.33 -7.54 17.28
CA PRO A 164 -6.57 -7.95 16.63
C PRO A 164 -7.75 -7.20 17.26
N PHE A 165 -8.75 -6.82 16.46
CA PHE A 165 -9.93 -6.14 16.99
C PHE A 165 -11.21 -6.51 16.25
N SER A 166 -12.34 -6.33 16.93
CA SER A 166 -13.69 -6.42 16.38
C SER A 166 -14.31 -5.03 16.28
N VAL A 167 -14.45 -4.52 15.05
CA VAL A 167 -15.14 -3.25 14.79
C VAL A 167 -16.57 -3.28 15.35
N GLU A 168 -17.26 -4.41 15.27
CA GLU A 168 -18.61 -4.57 15.80
C GLU A 168 -18.68 -4.37 17.32
N LYS A 169 -17.75 -4.95 18.08
CA LYS A 169 -17.69 -4.76 19.54
C LYS A 169 -17.40 -3.30 19.89
N ILE A 170 -16.39 -2.71 19.25
CA ILE A 170 -15.99 -1.32 19.46
C ILE A 170 -17.18 -0.38 19.24
N LEU A 171 -17.88 -0.51 18.11
CA LEU A 171 -19.05 0.32 17.82
C LEU A 171 -20.23 0.04 18.76
N ARG A 172 -20.41 -1.21 19.22
CA ARG A 172 -21.43 -1.59 20.22
C ARG A 172 -21.14 -0.99 21.60
N HIS A 173 -19.87 -0.82 21.96
CA HIS A 173 -19.47 -0.19 23.22
C HIS A 173 -19.72 1.32 23.26
N GLY A 174 -20.13 1.92 22.14
CA GLY A 174 -20.57 3.32 22.09
C GLY A 174 -19.53 4.26 21.48
N PHE A 175 -18.52 3.74 20.79
CA PHE A 175 -17.67 4.55 19.92
C PHE A 175 -18.46 5.01 18.70
N ASP A 176 -18.36 6.31 18.42
CA ASP A 176 -19.05 6.95 17.31
C ASP A 176 -18.22 6.84 16.03
N TYR A 177 -16.88 6.87 16.16
CA TYR A 177 -15.94 6.70 15.06
C TYR A 177 -14.68 5.92 15.47
N MET A 178 -14.18 5.08 14.57
CA MET A 178 -12.91 4.37 14.71
C MET A 178 -11.95 4.79 13.57
N ALA A 179 -10.87 5.46 13.96
CA ALA A 179 -9.76 5.89 13.11
C ALA A 179 -8.66 4.81 13.16
N ALA A 180 -8.68 3.87 12.21
CA ALA A 180 -7.79 2.72 12.19
C ALA A 180 -6.62 2.88 11.19
N GLY A 181 -5.47 2.32 11.54
CA GLY A 181 -4.25 2.19 10.72
C GLY A 181 -3.71 0.77 10.69
N HIS A 182 -2.58 0.56 9.99
CA HIS A 182 -1.76 -0.67 9.82
C HIS A 182 -1.89 -1.34 8.45
N ILE A 183 -3.07 -1.32 7.84
CA ILE A 183 -3.30 -1.92 6.52
C ILE A 183 -3.23 -0.82 5.46
N HIS A 184 -2.21 -0.86 4.60
CA HIS A 184 -1.92 0.21 3.63
C HIS A 184 -3.02 0.44 2.59
N LYS A 185 -3.83 -0.60 2.29
CA LYS A 185 -5.00 -0.48 1.43
C LYS A 185 -6.17 0.08 2.25
N GLY A 186 -6.36 1.39 2.16
CA GLY A 186 -7.41 2.10 2.87
C GLY A 186 -8.83 1.70 2.46
N GLY A 187 -9.79 1.95 3.34
CA GLY A 187 -11.20 1.71 3.10
C GLY A 187 -12.07 1.89 4.34
N GLN A 188 -13.37 2.10 4.13
CA GLN A 188 -14.32 2.13 5.23
C GLN A 188 -14.68 0.70 5.64
N LEU A 189 -14.29 0.30 6.86
CA LEU A 189 -14.65 -0.99 7.45
C LEU A 189 -16.14 -1.03 7.79
N VAL A 190 -16.68 0.11 8.24
CA VAL A 190 -18.10 0.37 8.39
C VAL A 190 -18.35 1.79 7.89
N GLN A 191 -19.26 1.92 6.93
CA GLN A 191 -19.54 3.21 6.28
C GLN A 191 -19.86 4.30 7.31
N GLY A 192 -19.09 5.40 7.26
CA GLY A 192 -19.22 6.55 8.14
C GLY A 192 -18.88 6.30 9.61
N ARG A 193 -18.35 5.13 10.00
CA ARG A 193 -18.14 4.81 11.43
C ARG A 193 -16.80 4.16 11.75
N ALA A 194 -16.19 3.45 10.81
CA ALA A 194 -14.88 2.86 11.02
C ALA A 194 -14.10 2.88 9.71
N VAL A 195 -12.90 3.44 9.75
CA VAL A 195 -12.07 3.62 8.56
C VAL A 195 -10.69 3.06 8.85
N MET A 196 -10.23 2.17 7.98
CA MET A 196 -8.83 1.84 7.84
C MET A 196 -8.23 2.90 6.90
N ALA A 197 -7.36 3.77 7.41
CA ALA A 197 -6.93 4.95 6.68
C ALA A 197 -6.20 4.58 5.39
N GLY A 198 -5.39 3.52 5.45
CA GLY A 198 -4.41 3.23 4.42
C GLY A 198 -3.18 4.11 4.55
N ALA A 199 -2.17 3.82 3.73
CA ALA A 199 -0.97 4.64 3.64
C ALA A 199 -1.28 5.94 2.88
N LEU A 200 -0.67 7.05 3.31
CA LEU A 200 -0.79 8.35 2.64
C LEU A 200 -0.23 8.31 1.20
N GLU A 201 0.85 7.55 1.03
CA GLU A 201 1.54 7.30 -0.24
C GLU A 201 1.99 5.83 -0.26
N PRO A 202 2.16 5.20 -1.45
CA PRO A 202 2.68 3.84 -1.56
C PRO A 202 4.05 3.69 -0.91
N THR A 203 4.17 2.74 0.03
CA THR A 203 5.39 2.50 0.82
C THR A 203 6.24 1.36 0.26
N ASP A 204 5.61 0.50 -0.54
CA ASP A 204 6.19 -0.59 -1.30
C ASP A 204 5.59 -0.62 -2.71
N CYS A 205 6.33 -1.16 -3.67
CA CYS A 205 5.86 -1.23 -5.07
C CYS A 205 4.64 -2.14 -5.31
N ASN A 206 4.22 -2.93 -4.32
CA ASN A 206 2.99 -3.71 -4.32
C ASN A 206 1.79 -2.95 -3.74
N ASP A 207 2.00 -1.78 -3.13
CA ASP A 207 0.93 -0.87 -2.68
C ASP A 207 0.31 -0.18 -3.91
N THR A 208 -0.60 -0.91 -4.56
CA THR A 208 -1.24 -0.52 -5.82
C THR A 208 -2.54 0.22 -5.62
N GLY A 209 -2.88 1.10 -6.57
CA GLY A 209 -4.09 1.91 -6.58
C GLY A 209 -3.95 3.21 -5.80
N ALA A 210 -5.09 3.84 -5.49
CA ALA A 210 -5.11 5.17 -4.89
C ALA A 210 -4.76 5.14 -3.39
N HIS A 211 -3.85 6.05 -3.00
CA HIS A 211 -3.44 6.33 -1.63
C HIS A 211 -3.77 7.78 -1.27
N GLY A 212 -3.91 8.08 0.03
CA GLY A 212 -4.26 9.43 0.45
C GLY A 212 -4.79 9.51 1.88
N TYR A 213 -5.72 10.43 2.10
CA TYR A 213 -6.23 10.74 3.43
C TYR A 213 -7.75 10.86 3.43
N TRP A 214 -8.33 10.94 4.62
CA TRP A 214 -9.77 11.05 4.81
C TRP A 214 -10.11 12.38 5.47
N ILE A 215 -11.21 13.00 5.03
CA ILE A 215 -11.84 14.12 5.75
C ILE A 215 -13.23 13.66 6.17
N GLY A 216 -13.59 13.92 7.43
CA GLY A 216 -14.93 13.66 7.92
C GLY A 216 -15.54 14.83 8.68
N ASP A 217 -16.86 14.85 8.72
CA ASP A 217 -17.64 15.66 9.66
C ASP A 217 -18.50 14.73 10.50
N ILE A 218 -18.41 14.89 11.82
CA ILE A 218 -19.10 14.04 12.79
C ILE A 218 -19.85 14.88 13.80
N GLY A 219 -21.07 14.44 14.10
CA GLY A 219 -21.83 14.80 15.27
C GLY A 219 -22.29 13.54 16.00
N LYS A 220 -23.06 13.70 17.08
CA LYS A 220 -23.45 12.54 17.89
C LYS A 220 -24.41 11.57 17.17
N THR A 221 -25.13 12.06 16.17
CA THR A 221 -26.16 11.29 15.43
C THR A 221 -25.83 11.09 13.96
N TYR A 222 -24.71 11.62 13.47
CA TYR A 222 -24.32 11.54 12.07
C TYR A 222 -22.79 11.50 11.95
N CYS A 223 -22.29 10.84 10.91
CA CYS A 223 -20.88 10.94 10.52
C CYS A 223 -20.75 10.66 9.03
N GLU A 224 -20.10 11.58 8.33
CA GLU A 224 -19.79 11.48 6.91
C GLU A 224 -18.28 11.54 6.75
N VAL A 225 -17.73 10.65 5.92
CA VAL A 225 -16.28 10.55 5.70
C VAL A 225 -15.99 10.27 4.24
N SER A 226 -15.11 11.09 3.66
CA SER A 226 -14.74 11.08 2.24
C SER A 226 -13.24 10.90 2.07
N PHE A 227 -12.85 10.12 1.05
CA PHE A 227 -11.45 9.86 0.71
C PHE A 227 -10.92 10.91 -0.28
N TYR A 228 -9.69 11.35 -0.07
CA TYR A 228 -9.00 12.32 -0.90
C TYR A 228 -7.65 11.74 -1.33
N PRO A 229 -7.47 11.44 -2.63
CA PRO A 229 -6.25 10.82 -3.12
C PRO A 229 -5.09 11.83 -3.16
N VAL A 230 -3.91 11.38 -2.73
CA VAL A 230 -2.64 12.03 -3.01
C VAL A 230 -2.09 11.46 -4.32
N ARG A 231 -1.49 12.30 -5.17
CA ARG A 231 -1.07 11.94 -6.53
C ARG A 231 0.40 12.25 -6.79
N LYS A 232 1.32 11.87 -5.88
CA LYS A 232 2.77 11.89 -6.20
C LYS A 232 3.24 10.55 -6.74
N CYS A 233 2.65 9.44 -6.29
CA CYS A 233 2.87 8.12 -6.87
C CYS A 233 1.64 7.22 -6.83
N GLU A 234 1.46 6.42 -7.89
CA GLU A 234 0.54 5.30 -7.93
C GLU A 234 1.20 4.14 -8.69
N TYR A 235 1.34 2.98 -8.04
CA TYR A 235 1.80 1.76 -8.71
C TYR A 235 0.64 1.07 -9.42
N CYS A 236 0.85 0.78 -10.70
CA CYS A 236 -0.11 0.18 -11.61
C CYS A 236 0.42 -1.16 -12.12
N HIS A 237 -0.47 -2.14 -12.24
CA HIS A 237 -0.17 -3.39 -12.94
C HIS A 237 -0.82 -3.36 -14.31
N GLU A 238 -0.04 -3.51 -15.37
CA GLU A 238 -0.53 -3.47 -16.75
C GLU A 238 -0.07 -4.71 -17.51
N ALA A 239 -0.98 -5.25 -18.31
CA ALA A 239 -0.70 -6.36 -19.18
C ALA A 239 -0.41 -5.85 -20.60
N VAL A 240 0.62 -6.39 -21.24
CA VAL A 240 0.93 -6.15 -22.65
C VAL A 240 0.70 -7.46 -23.40
N GLU A 241 -0.24 -7.42 -24.33
CA GLU A 241 -0.60 -8.58 -25.15
C GLU A 241 0.48 -8.86 -26.18
N VAL A 242 0.90 -10.12 -26.24
CA VAL A 242 1.89 -10.63 -27.18
C VAL A 242 1.22 -11.68 -28.05
N THR A 243 1.42 -11.53 -29.35
CA THR A 243 1.02 -12.50 -30.37
C THR A 243 2.28 -13.08 -31.03
N PRO A 244 2.16 -14.19 -31.78
CA PRO A 244 3.33 -14.79 -32.45
C PRO A 244 4.04 -13.82 -33.41
N GLY A 245 3.33 -12.84 -33.98
CA GLY A 245 3.92 -11.81 -34.84
C GLY A 245 4.52 -10.62 -34.09
N THR A 246 4.38 -10.54 -32.77
CA THR A 246 4.83 -9.41 -31.97
C THR A 246 6.34 -9.46 -31.76
N THR A 247 7.04 -8.43 -32.23
CA THR A 247 8.49 -8.31 -32.06
C THR A 247 8.86 -7.58 -30.76
N GLY A 248 10.13 -7.68 -30.35
CA GLY A 248 10.64 -6.88 -29.23
C GLY A 248 10.57 -5.36 -29.46
N TYR A 249 10.57 -4.92 -30.72
CA TYR A 249 10.35 -3.51 -31.05
C TYR A 249 8.90 -3.10 -30.78
N ASP A 250 7.94 -3.95 -31.13
CA ASP A 250 6.50 -3.68 -30.94
C ASP A 250 6.16 -3.59 -29.45
N VAL A 251 6.66 -4.52 -28.62
CA VAL A 251 6.48 -4.46 -27.16
C VAL A 251 7.06 -3.16 -26.59
N MET A 252 8.25 -2.77 -27.04
CA MET A 252 8.89 -1.52 -26.62
C MET A 252 8.06 -0.29 -27.02
N GLN A 253 7.44 -0.27 -28.20
CA GLN A 253 6.55 0.83 -28.60
C GLN A 253 5.27 0.86 -27.77
N GLN A 254 4.62 -0.29 -27.57
CA GLN A 254 3.40 -0.37 -26.75
C GLN A 254 3.63 0.14 -25.33
N ILE A 255 4.75 -0.23 -24.70
CA ILE A 255 5.09 0.27 -23.35
C ILE A 255 5.35 1.79 -23.38
N LYS A 256 6.02 2.31 -24.42
CA LYS A 256 6.26 3.77 -24.54
C LYS A 256 4.97 4.55 -24.76
N GLU A 257 4.06 4.02 -25.57
CA GLU A 257 2.72 4.61 -25.79
C GLU A 257 1.92 4.62 -24.48
N LEU A 258 1.90 3.50 -23.76
CA LEU A 258 1.30 3.41 -22.41
C LEU A 258 1.88 4.49 -21.48
N LEU A 259 3.21 4.63 -21.41
CA LEU A 259 3.85 5.63 -20.55
C LEU A 259 3.50 7.07 -20.93
N ALA A 260 3.31 7.34 -22.22
CA ALA A 260 2.96 8.67 -22.74
C ALA A 260 1.50 9.04 -22.47
N GLU A 261 0.58 8.06 -22.51
CA GLU A 261 -0.84 8.27 -22.25
C GLU A 261 -1.19 8.33 -20.76
N ARG A 262 -0.31 7.80 -19.90
CA ARG A 262 -0.58 7.70 -18.46
C ARG A 262 0.03 8.86 -17.64
N PRO A 263 -0.68 9.37 -16.62
CA PRO A 263 -0.20 10.47 -15.77
C PRO A 263 1.20 10.26 -15.21
N ALA A 264 2.01 11.31 -15.16
CA ALA A 264 3.43 11.24 -14.81
C ALA A 264 3.73 10.64 -13.41
N TYR A 265 2.76 10.67 -12.48
CA TYR A 265 2.89 10.08 -11.15
C TYR A 265 2.65 8.55 -11.14
N GLN A 266 2.23 7.94 -12.25
CA GLN A 266 2.02 6.49 -12.31
C GLN A 266 3.29 5.74 -12.67
N TYR A 267 3.56 4.66 -11.93
CA TYR A 267 4.67 3.74 -12.11
C TYR A 267 4.13 2.35 -12.39
N PHE A 268 4.79 1.58 -13.27
CA PHE A 268 4.19 0.37 -13.84
C PHE A 268 5.01 -0.88 -13.54
N ARG A 269 4.28 -1.94 -13.20
CA ARG A 269 4.73 -3.32 -13.36
C ARG A 269 4.05 -3.88 -14.59
N ILE A 270 4.85 -4.30 -15.55
CA ILE A 270 4.36 -4.83 -16.83
C ILE A 270 4.39 -6.35 -16.79
N CYS A 271 3.31 -6.98 -17.22
CA CYS A 271 3.26 -8.42 -17.49
C CYS A 271 3.05 -8.62 -18.99
N LEU A 272 4.04 -9.19 -19.67
CA LEU A 272 3.86 -9.66 -21.05
C LEU A 272 3.03 -10.94 -21.00
N GLN A 273 1.88 -11.00 -21.69
CA GLN A 273 1.01 -12.18 -21.67
C GLN A 273 0.52 -12.54 -23.07
N GLY A 274 0.19 -13.81 -23.28
CA GLY A 274 -0.26 -14.32 -24.57
C GLY A 274 0.66 -15.40 -25.16
N TYR A 275 0.82 -15.39 -26.47
CA TYR A 275 1.60 -16.37 -27.21
C TYR A 275 2.74 -15.69 -27.96
N LYS A 276 3.93 -16.29 -27.94
CA LYS A 276 5.10 -15.77 -28.66
C LYS A 276 5.62 -16.78 -29.67
N ASP A 277 6.25 -16.27 -30.71
CA ASP A 277 7.18 -17.07 -31.51
C ASP A 277 8.26 -17.63 -30.57
N PRO A 278 8.48 -18.96 -30.52
CA PRO A 278 9.46 -19.59 -29.65
C PRO A 278 10.90 -19.10 -29.85
N ASP A 279 11.25 -18.63 -31.05
CA ASP A 279 12.57 -18.10 -31.39
C ASP A 279 12.76 -16.64 -30.93
N VAL A 280 11.67 -15.96 -30.56
CA VAL A 280 11.70 -14.57 -30.09
C VAL A 280 11.95 -14.52 -28.58
N ILE A 281 13.01 -13.78 -28.22
CA ILE A 281 13.38 -13.47 -26.84
C ILE A 281 13.17 -11.98 -26.61
N PHE A 282 12.38 -11.64 -25.58
CA PHE A 282 12.17 -10.26 -25.14
C PHE A 282 13.25 -9.88 -24.12
N ASP A 283 13.96 -8.77 -24.38
CA ASP A 283 14.95 -8.24 -23.45
C ASP A 283 14.25 -7.51 -22.28
N LEU A 284 13.82 -8.28 -21.27
CA LEU A 284 13.09 -7.76 -20.11
C LEU A 284 13.93 -6.77 -19.30
N ASN A 285 15.26 -6.91 -19.30
CA ASN A 285 16.15 -5.96 -18.62
C ASN A 285 16.11 -4.59 -19.30
N LYS A 286 16.14 -4.56 -20.63
CA LYS A 286 15.98 -3.32 -21.39
C LYS A 286 14.62 -2.67 -21.16
N LEU A 287 13.54 -3.44 -21.09
CA LEU A 287 12.20 -2.93 -20.78
C LEU A 287 12.12 -2.40 -19.34
N SER A 288 12.71 -3.10 -18.37
CA SER A 288 12.73 -2.74 -16.94
C SER A 288 13.59 -1.51 -16.62
N ASN A 289 14.47 -1.11 -17.54
CA ASN A 289 15.30 0.10 -17.43
C ASN A 289 14.62 1.35 -17.99
N LEU A 290 13.42 1.23 -18.54
CA LEU A 290 12.62 2.40 -18.91
C LEU A 290 12.22 3.19 -17.65
N GLU A 291 12.13 4.50 -17.79
CA GLU A 291 11.64 5.36 -16.71
C GLU A 291 10.20 4.96 -16.35
N ARG A 292 9.86 5.04 -15.05
CA ARG A 292 8.55 4.65 -14.51
C ARG A 292 8.20 3.17 -14.65
N ILE A 293 9.10 2.30 -15.12
CA ILE A 293 8.92 0.85 -15.10
C ILE A 293 9.61 0.24 -13.88
N VAL A 294 8.81 -0.18 -12.91
CA VAL A 294 9.27 -0.85 -11.69
C VAL A 294 9.79 -2.23 -12.01
N ASP A 295 9.06 -3.00 -12.80
CA ASP A 295 9.35 -4.41 -13.07
C ASP A 295 8.69 -4.86 -14.38
N VAL A 296 9.28 -5.84 -15.05
CA VAL A 296 8.70 -6.48 -16.24
C VAL A 296 8.80 -7.98 -16.09
N THR A 297 7.65 -8.64 -16.12
CA THR A 297 7.51 -10.10 -16.04
C THR A 297 6.89 -10.66 -17.31
N GLU A 298 7.00 -11.96 -17.52
CA GLU A 298 6.38 -12.64 -18.66
C GLU A 298 5.53 -13.83 -18.20
N GLN A 299 4.35 -13.96 -18.79
CA GLN A 299 3.43 -15.09 -18.71
C GLN A 299 3.09 -15.52 -20.14
N LEU A 300 4.14 -15.79 -20.93
CA LEU A 300 4.06 -16.10 -22.34
C LEU A 300 4.10 -17.60 -22.61
N ARG A 301 3.34 -18.04 -23.60
CA ARG A 301 3.35 -19.43 -24.08
C ARG A 301 3.97 -19.51 -25.48
N PRO A 302 4.78 -20.53 -25.79
CA PRO A 302 5.31 -20.70 -27.14
C PRO A 302 4.20 -21.13 -28.10
N ASP A 303 4.13 -20.49 -29.26
CA ASP A 303 3.21 -20.86 -30.34
C ASP A 303 3.85 -21.89 -31.27
N TYR A 304 3.85 -23.15 -30.82
CA TYR A 304 4.36 -24.26 -31.63
C TYR A 304 3.33 -24.78 -32.61
N ASP A 305 3.72 -24.89 -33.88
CA ASP A 305 3.06 -25.76 -34.84
C ASP A 305 3.50 -27.21 -34.61
N TYR A 306 2.81 -27.88 -33.70
CA TYR A 306 3.13 -29.26 -33.33
C TYR A 306 2.99 -30.26 -34.47
N ASP A 307 2.09 -30.01 -35.43
CA ASP A 307 1.88 -30.93 -36.54
C ASP A 307 3.04 -30.85 -37.52
N LYS A 308 3.51 -29.63 -37.81
CA LYS A 308 4.74 -29.41 -38.57
C LYS A 308 5.96 -29.98 -37.85
N LEU A 309 6.13 -29.71 -36.56
CA LEU A 309 7.25 -30.25 -35.77
C LEU A 309 7.23 -31.78 -35.75
N LEU A 310 6.05 -32.40 -35.63
CA LEU A 310 5.92 -33.86 -35.66
C LEU A 310 6.34 -34.44 -37.01
N ALA A 311 5.95 -33.80 -38.12
CA ALA A 311 6.34 -34.21 -39.47
C ALA A 311 7.85 -34.06 -39.71
N GLU A 312 8.46 -32.97 -39.25
CA GLU A 312 9.90 -32.72 -39.38
C GLU A 312 10.76 -33.64 -38.50
N HIS A 313 10.19 -34.13 -37.38
CA HIS A 313 10.90 -34.87 -36.34
C HIS A 313 10.38 -36.31 -36.11
N GLU A 314 9.65 -36.90 -37.07
CA GLU A 314 8.92 -38.17 -36.95
C GLU A 314 9.78 -39.31 -36.35
N ASN A 315 11.06 -39.39 -36.72
CA ASN A 315 11.98 -40.45 -36.29
C ASN A 315 12.95 -40.03 -35.17
N SER A 316 12.55 -39.06 -34.34
CA SER A 316 13.38 -38.54 -33.26
C SER A 316 12.68 -38.61 -31.89
N LEU A 317 13.45 -38.40 -30.82
CA LEU A 317 12.92 -38.26 -29.47
C LEU A 317 11.86 -37.16 -29.37
N LEU A 318 12.04 -36.04 -30.08
CA LEU A 318 11.10 -34.93 -30.10
C LEU A 318 9.77 -35.31 -30.74
N GLY A 319 9.80 -35.99 -31.89
CA GLY A 319 8.58 -36.48 -32.55
C GLY A 319 7.83 -37.49 -31.68
N ALA A 320 8.55 -38.46 -31.08
CA ALA A 320 7.95 -39.43 -30.16
C ALA A 320 7.33 -38.75 -28.92
N TYR A 321 8.00 -37.72 -28.39
CA TYR A 321 7.50 -36.93 -27.26
C TYR A 321 6.21 -36.17 -27.62
N ILE A 322 6.21 -35.42 -28.73
CA ILE A 322 5.05 -34.67 -29.21
C ILE A 322 3.86 -35.63 -29.41
N ALA A 323 4.05 -36.74 -30.13
CA ALA A 323 2.98 -37.70 -30.41
C ALA A 323 2.39 -38.33 -29.13
N ALA A 324 3.22 -38.57 -28.10
CA ALA A 324 2.76 -39.12 -26.83
C ALA A 324 1.98 -38.08 -26.01
N MET A 325 2.47 -36.84 -25.98
CA MET A 325 1.91 -35.77 -25.15
C MET A 325 0.67 -35.12 -25.76
N GLN A 326 0.59 -34.98 -27.10
CA GLN A 326 -0.60 -34.47 -27.79
C GLN A 326 -1.86 -35.28 -27.49
N LYS A 327 -1.75 -36.61 -27.35
CA LYS A 327 -2.87 -37.50 -26.97
C LYS A 327 -3.50 -37.14 -25.62
N LYS A 328 -2.75 -36.45 -24.76
CA LYS A 328 -3.17 -36.06 -23.40
C LYS A 328 -3.39 -34.55 -23.27
N ARG A 329 -3.33 -33.76 -24.36
CA ARG A 329 -3.33 -32.28 -24.33
C ARG A 329 -4.55 -31.65 -23.64
N GLN A 330 -5.66 -32.37 -23.50
CA GLN A 330 -6.84 -31.90 -22.76
C GLN A 330 -6.59 -31.78 -21.25
N ASP A 331 -5.61 -32.52 -20.71
CA ASP A 331 -5.17 -32.37 -19.32
C ASP A 331 -4.23 -31.15 -19.20
N PRO A 332 -4.50 -30.17 -18.31
CA PRO A 332 -3.70 -28.96 -18.19
C PRO A 332 -2.24 -29.19 -17.84
N VAL A 333 -1.93 -30.24 -17.07
CA VAL A 333 -0.56 -30.60 -16.71
C VAL A 333 0.16 -31.17 -17.93
N ALA A 334 -0.50 -32.06 -18.68
CA ALA A 334 0.04 -32.59 -19.92
C ALA A 334 0.22 -31.51 -21.01
N ALA A 335 -0.66 -30.50 -21.08
CA ALA A 335 -0.51 -29.37 -21.98
C ALA A 335 0.74 -28.54 -21.67
N LYS A 336 0.95 -28.19 -20.39
CA LYS A 336 2.17 -27.49 -19.96
C LYS A 336 3.42 -28.34 -20.15
N ALA A 337 3.33 -29.64 -19.87
CA ALA A 337 4.44 -30.56 -20.09
C ALA A 337 4.79 -30.65 -21.58
N LEU A 338 3.80 -30.68 -22.49
CA LEU A 338 4.05 -30.62 -23.93
C LEU A 338 4.85 -29.36 -24.30
N GLU A 339 4.41 -28.19 -23.85
CA GLU A 339 5.09 -26.91 -24.10
C GLU A 339 6.54 -26.90 -23.59
N TYR A 340 6.73 -27.18 -22.29
CA TYR A 340 8.06 -27.14 -21.68
C TYR A 340 8.99 -28.23 -22.23
N GLY A 341 8.47 -29.41 -22.52
CA GLY A 341 9.25 -30.50 -23.08
C GLY A 341 9.70 -30.21 -24.51
N VAL A 342 8.83 -29.63 -25.35
CA VAL A 342 9.21 -29.20 -26.71
C VAL A 342 10.24 -28.07 -26.65
N SER A 343 10.04 -27.04 -25.82
CA SER A 343 11.04 -25.99 -25.62
C SER A 343 12.40 -26.55 -25.17
N ALA A 344 12.40 -27.46 -24.18
CA ALA A 344 13.64 -28.06 -23.68
C ALA A 344 14.38 -28.87 -24.76
N LEU A 345 13.65 -29.64 -25.57
CA LEU A 345 14.22 -30.48 -26.61
C LEU A 345 14.71 -29.69 -27.83
N LEU A 346 14.09 -28.54 -28.12
CA LEU A 346 14.54 -27.60 -29.15
C LEU A 346 15.62 -26.63 -28.65
N GLY A 347 15.89 -26.60 -27.34
CA GLY A 347 16.87 -25.69 -26.74
C GLY A 347 16.36 -24.25 -26.59
N HIS A 348 15.06 -24.04 -26.66
CA HIS A 348 14.44 -22.73 -26.44
C HIS A 348 14.37 -22.40 -24.94
N GLU A 349 14.37 -21.10 -24.63
CA GLU A 349 14.25 -20.62 -23.27
C GLU A 349 12.88 -20.98 -22.68
N ILE A 350 12.88 -21.50 -21.45
CA ILE A 350 11.66 -21.90 -20.75
C ILE A 350 11.28 -20.75 -19.81
N CYS A 351 10.29 -19.97 -20.22
CA CYS A 351 9.66 -18.96 -19.37
C CYS A 351 9.06 -19.67 -18.14
N ARG A 352 9.51 -19.30 -16.94
CA ARG A 352 9.11 -19.92 -15.66
C ARG A 352 8.09 -19.10 -14.90
#